data_AF-A0AA85J5B0-F1
#
_entry.id   AF-A0AA85J5B0-F1
#
_cell.length_a   1.000
_cell.length_b   1.000
_cell.length_c   1.000
_cell.angle_alpha   90.00
_cell.angle_beta   90.00
_cell.angle_gamma   90.00
#
_symmetry.space_group_name_H-M   'P 1'
#
loop_
_entity.id
_entity.type
_entity.pdbx_description
1 polymer ?
#
loop_
_entity_poly.entity_id
_entity_poly.type
_entity_poly.pdbx_seq_one_letter_code
_entity_poly.pdbx_strand_id
1 'polypeptide(L)'
;MEMVNELRLFSSNESLDDLSATEIRYLCLPALLAYFNTHKSENRACCLRLALSLYKDFSNMCTEYSVPFPEELRLKDNQNEGDYSMTQLARKREIKIKRYKLKKSLEERLEKLVTYVDQPHVDEETKREFNLTLVQKWLCIAQDEMISLQSELDLLSKGDKDDDEETSKSSGTTLPHRKPFRPFILTRSAVQAAVFGAGYPSLPTMTIEEFYEQQVAAGLLPPPKPIPQNTSTGPSVRRIDPSTEEREANEKKKERQDHLEDVDDAEALSKARAFDDFKDEHRRGSGNRMNRS
;
A
#
# COMPACT_ATOMS: atom_id res chain seq x y z
N MET A 1 1.48 28.61 -14.88
CA MET A 1 1.94 28.10 -16.20
C MET A 1 1.95 29.20 -17.25
N GLU A 2 1.00 30.15 -17.24
CA GLU A 2 0.91 31.25 -18.23
C GLU A 2 2.24 31.95 -18.50
N MET A 3 2.93 32.47 -17.48
CA MET A 3 4.21 33.15 -17.66
C MET A 3 5.31 32.28 -18.29
N VAL A 4 5.35 30.97 -17.98
CA VAL A 4 6.31 30.03 -18.58
C VAL A 4 6.00 29.80 -20.06
N ASN A 5 4.71 29.73 -20.41
CA ASN A 5 4.26 29.58 -21.79
C ASN A 5 4.48 30.85 -22.61
N GLU A 6 4.28 32.03 -22.01
CA GLU A 6 4.53 33.33 -22.63
C GLU A 6 6.03 33.54 -22.92
N LEU A 7 6.88 33.18 -21.96
CA LEU A 7 8.33 33.23 -22.11
C LEU A 7 8.89 32.12 -23.00
N ARG A 8 8.08 31.10 -23.33
CA ARG A 8 8.46 29.92 -24.12
C ARG A 8 9.76 29.29 -23.62
N LEU A 9 9.86 29.09 -22.30
CA LEU A 9 11.06 28.52 -21.67
C LEU A 9 11.36 27.07 -22.07
N PHE A 10 10.39 26.38 -22.68
CA PHE A 10 10.54 25.00 -23.10
C PHE A 10 10.11 24.80 -24.55
N SER A 11 10.85 23.96 -25.27
CA SER A 11 10.68 23.60 -26.67
C SER A 11 10.98 22.12 -26.89
N SER A 12 10.24 21.48 -27.79
CA SER A 12 10.41 20.05 -28.11
C SER A 12 11.76 19.70 -28.77
N ASN A 13 12.49 20.71 -29.23
CA ASN A 13 13.78 20.54 -29.92
C ASN A 13 14.99 20.81 -29.00
N GLU A 14 14.75 21.06 -27.71
CA GLU A 14 15.80 21.30 -26.72
C GLU A 14 16.12 20.04 -25.93
N SER A 15 17.33 20.02 -25.35
CA SER A 15 17.80 19.00 -24.45
C SER A 15 17.98 19.55 -23.04
N LEU A 16 18.19 18.67 -22.05
CA LEU A 16 18.45 19.08 -20.67
C LEU A 16 19.64 20.05 -20.55
N ASP A 17 20.63 19.90 -21.44
CA ASP A 17 21.87 20.67 -21.41
C ASP A 17 21.67 22.12 -21.88
N ASP A 18 20.59 22.40 -22.61
CA ASP A 18 20.22 23.74 -23.06
C ASP A 18 19.58 24.59 -21.95
N LEU A 19 19.12 23.94 -20.86
CA LEU A 19 18.45 24.62 -19.74
C LEU A 19 19.45 25.11 -18.68
N SER A 20 19.23 26.32 -18.17
CA SER A 20 19.91 26.82 -16.98
C SER A 20 19.45 26.09 -15.71
N ALA A 21 20.24 26.18 -14.64
CA ALA A 21 19.90 25.54 -13.36
C ALA A 21 18.53 26.00 -12.83
N THR A 22 18.20 27.28 -13.00
CA THR A 22 16.94 27.86 -12.53
C THR A 22 15.74 27.44 -13.38
N GLU A 23 15.92 27.27 -14.69
CA GLU A 23 14.87 26.81 -15.61
C GLU A 23 14.46 25.36 -15.36
N ILE A 24 15.41 24.49 -15.02
CA ILE A 24 15.13 23.08 -14.67
C ILE A 24 14.08 22.98 -13.57
N ARG A 25 14.09 23.90 -12.59
CA ARG A 25 13.07 23.92 -11.52
C ARG A 25 11.65 24.07 -12.06
N TYR A 26 11.47 24.80 -13.17
CA TYR A 26 10.15 25.07 -13.73
C TYR A 26 9.57 23.85 -14.46
N LEU A 27 10.37 22.82 -14.77
CA LEU A 27 9.86 21.53 -15.24
C LEU A 27 8.88 20.91 -14.24
N CYS A 28 9.03 21.18 -12.93
CA CYS A 28 8.14 20.67 -11.89
C CYS A 28 6.74 21.31 -11.88
N LEU A 29 6.51 22.41 -12.60
CA LEU A 29 5.27 23.19 -12.47
C LEU A 29 3.99 22.41 -12.81
N PRO A 30 3.91 21.60 -13.89
CA PRO A 30 2.71 20.81 -14.13
C PRO A 30 2.47 19.78 -13.03
N ALA A 31 3.52 19.16 -12.48
CA ALA A 31 3.41 18.21 -11.37
C ALA A 31 2.90 18.86 -10.06
N LEU A 32 3.39 20.07 -9.75
CA LEU A 32 2.92 20.86 -8.61
C LEU A 32 1.45 21.26 -8.79
N LEU A 33 1.08 21.71 -9.99
CA LEU A 33 -0.30 22.07 -10.29
C LEU A 33 -1.23 20.85 -10.20
N ALA A 34 -0.79 19.68 -10.67
CA ALA A 34 -1.51 18.43 -10.53
C ALA A 34 -1.74 18.08 -9.06
N TYR A 35 -0.69 18.15 -8.25
CA TYR A 35 -0.76 17.90 -6.80
C TYR A 35 -1.83 18.76 -6.11
N PHE A 36 -1.86 20.06 -6.37
CA PHE A 36 -2.88 20.93 -5.78
C PHE A 36 -4.30 20.64 -6.30
N ASN A 37 -4.46 20.22 -7.56
CA ASN A 37 -5.77 19.80 -8.06
C ASN A 37 -6.24 18.48 -7.44
N THR A 38 -5.33 17.56 -7.08
CA THR A 38 -5.64 16.34 -6.32
C THR A 38 -6.18 16.64 -4.92
N HIS A 39 -5.94 17.82 -4.36
CA HIS A 39 -6.47 18.20 -3.05
C HIS A 39 -7.80 18.95 -3.08
N LYS A 40 -8.34 19.25 -4.27
CA LYS A 40 -9.65 19.91 -4.41
C LYS A 40 -10.80 18.91 -4.28
N SER A 41 -11.84 19.32 -3.55
CA SER A 41 -13.06 18.52 -3.32
C SER A 41 -14.17 18.85 -4.33
N GLU A 42 -14.26 20.10 -4.76
CA GLU A 42 -15.26 20.55 -5.74
C GLU A 42 -14.99 19.94 -7.12
N ASN A 43 -16.04 19.48 -7.81
CA ASN A 43 -15.94 18.86 -9.14
C ASN A 43 -14.86 17.77 -9.21
N ARG A 44 -14.84 16.87 -8.21
CA ARG A 44 -13.78 15.88 -7.99
C ARG A 44 -13.31 15.17 -9.26
N ALA A 45 -14.25 14.60 -10.03
CA ALA A 45 -13.92 13.90 -11.27
C ALA A 45 -13.21 14.78 -12.30
N CYS A 46 -13.60 16.06 -12.42
CA CYS A 46 -12.94 17.02 -13.32
C CYS A 46 -11.53 17.36 -12.81
N CYS A 47 -11.38 17.62 -11.50
CA CYS A 47 -10.08 17.89 -10.88
C CYS A 47 -9.10 16.71 -11.02
N LEU A 48 -9.58 15.48 -10.86
CA LEU A 48 -8.79 14.26 -11.05
C LEU A 48 -8.33 14.09 -12.50
N ARG A 49 -9.22 14.30 -13.48
CA ARG A 49 -8.87 14.23 -14.90
C ARG A 49 -7.82 15.28 -15.27
N LEU A 50 -7.96 16.51 -14.76
CA LEU A 50 -6.98 17.57 -14.95
C LEU A 50 -5.64 17.25 -14.28
N ALA A 51 -5.65 16.74 -13.04
CA ALA A 51 -4.42 16.33 -12.37
C ALA A 51 -3.70 15.22 -13.13
N LEU A 52 -4.45 14.24 -13.65
CA LEU A 52 -3.90 13.15 -14.45
C LEU A 52 -3.32 13.64 -15.78
N SER A 53 -3.97 14.58 -16.48
CA SER A 53 -3.40 15.18 -17.70
C SER A 53 -2.11 15.95 -17.39
N LEU A 54 -2.11 16.76 -16.33
CA LEU A 54 -0.93 17.53 -15.92
C LEU A 54 0.27 16.66 -15.51
N TYR A 55 0.03 15.54 -14.82
CA TYR A 55 1.10 14.58 -14.54
C TYR A 55 1.62 13.90 -15.81
N LYS A 56 0.75 13.60 -16.78
CA LYS A 56 1.16 13.06 -18.09
C LYS A 56 2.02 14.04 -18.85
N ASP A 57 1.60 15.30 -18.91
CA ASP A 57 2.36 16.38 -19.54
C ASP A 57 3.74 16.52 -18.89
N PHE A 58 3.80 16.51 -17.55
CA PHE A 58 5.08 16.52 -16.81
C PHE A 58 5.99 15.33 -17.17
N SER A 59 5.45 14.12 -17.20
CA SER A 59 6.22 12.91 -17.54
C SER A 59 6.72 12.95 -18.99
N ASN A 60 5.90 13.47 -19.91
CA ASN A 60 6.26 13.63 -21.32
C ASN A 60 7.37 14.66 -21.47
N MET A 61 7.24 15.85 -20.87
CA MET A 61 8.30 16.86 -20.88
C MET A 61 9.61 16.31 -20.32
N CYS A 62 9.59 15.60 -19.19
CA CYS A 62 10.79 14.98 -18.65
C CYS A 62 11.40 13.92 -19.58
N THR A 63 10.60 13.30 -20.45
CA THR A 63 11.07 12.35 -21.46
C THR A 63 11.69 13.07 -22.64
N GLU A 64 11.06 14.13 -23.15
CA GLU A 64 11.56 14.97 -24.25
C GLU A 64 12.93 15.56 -23.89
N TYR A 65 13.05 16.14 -22.69
CA TYR A 65 14.30 16.68 -22.18
C TYR A 65 15.29 15.60 -21.72
N SER A 66 14.96 14.30 -21.83
CA SER A 66 15.83 13.20 -21.41
C SER A 66 16.31 13.28 -19.95
N VAL A 67 15.42 13.72 -19.05
CA VAL A 67 15.70 13.76 -17.60
C VAL A 67 16.07 12.35 -17.12
N PRO A 68 17.22 12.17 -16.45
CA PRO A 68 17.66 10.85 -16.03
C PRO A 68 16.67 10.22 -15.05
N PHE A 69 16.04 9.12 -15.43
CA PHE A 69 15.10 8.39 -14.58
C PHE A 69 15.06 6.92 -15.00
N PRO A 70 15.09 5.95 -14.06
CA PRO A 70 15.10 4.54 -14.43
C PRO A 70 13.85 4.13 -15.21
N GLU A 71 14.04 3.63 -16.43
CA GLU A 71 12.95 3.25 -17.35
C GLU A 71 12.02 2.18 -16.75
N GLU A 72 12.56 1.28 -15.94
CA GLU A 72 11.79 0.25 -15.23
C GLU A 72 10.78 0.80 -14.20
N LEU A 73 10.95 2.04 -13.77
CA LEU A 73 10.07 2.70 -12.81
C LEU A 73 9.00 3.57 -13.48
N ARG A 74 9.07 3.77 -14.80
CA ARG A 74 8.06 4.49 -15.57
C ARG A 74 6.83 3.62 -15.77
N LEU A 75 5.66 4.24 -15.67
CA LEU A 75 4.39 3.63 -16.04
C LEU A 75 4.38 3.35 -17.53
N LYS A 76 3.92 2.16 -17.88
CA LYS A 76 3.69 1.75 -19.27
C LYS A 76 2.18 1.70 -19.47
N ASP A 77 1.68 2.36 -20.52
CA ASP A 77 0.25 2.41 -20.84
C ASP A 77 -0.37 1.02 -21.12
N ASN A 78 0.45 0.01 -21.41
CA ASN A 78 0.01 -1.32 -21.86
C ASN A 78 -0.10 -2.38 -20.75
N GLN A 79 -0.60 -2.03 -19.57
CA GLN A 79 -1.00 -3.06 -18.60
C GLN A 79 -2.47 -3.41 -18.85
N ASN A 80 -2.72 -4.47 -19.62
CA ASN A 80 -4.05 -5.07 -19.72
C ASN A 80 -4.56 -5.36 -18.28
N GLU A 81 -5.57 -4.63 -17.85
CA GLU A 81 -6.24 -4.68 -16.53
C GLU A 81 -6.97 -6.02 -16.24
N GLY A 82 -6.71 -7.07 -17.04
CA GLY A 82 -7.44 -8.34 -16.99
C GLY A 82 -6.66 -9.55 -16.44
N ASP A 83 -5.33 -9.47 -16.31
CA ASP A 83 -4.52 -10.65 -15.96
C ASP A 83 -3.92 -10.54 -14.55
N TYR A 84 -4.70 -10.89 -13.53
CA TYR A 84 -4.30 -10.88 -12.12
C TYR A 84 -3.35 -12.04 -11.76
N SER A 85 -2.38 -12.34 -12.61
CA SER A 85 -1.37 -13.35 -12.33
C SER A 85 -0.51 -12.93 -11.14
N MET A 86 -0.26 -13.86 -10.21
CA MET A 86 0.58 -13.64 -9.02
C MET A 86 1.94 -13.03 -9.37
N THR A 87 2.50 -13.37 -10.53
CA THR A 87 3.74 -12.81 -11.03
C THR A 87 3.63 -11.31 -11.36
N GLN A 88 2.50 -10.87 -11.90
CA GLN A 88 2.26 -9.45 -12.21
C GLN A 88 2.09 -8.63 -10.93
N LEU A 89 1.37 -9.15 -9.94
CA LEU A 89 1.24 -8.50 -8.62
C LEU A 89 2.59 -8.37 -7.93
N ALA A 90 3.41 -9.42 -7.96
CA ALA A 90 4.77 -9.38 -7.42
C ALA A 90 5.62 -8.31 -8.10
N ARG A 91 5.55 -8.19 -9.45
CA ARG A 91 6.24 -7.15 -10.21
C ARG A 91 5.75 -5.74 -9.88
N LYS A 92 4.43 -5.52 -9.83
CA LYS A 92 3.84 -4.21 -9.43
C LYS A 92 4.34 -3.79 -8.05
N ARG A 93 4.37 -4.72 -7.09
CA ARG A 93 4.92 -4.49 -5.75
C ARG A 93 6.41 -4.16 -5.78
N GLU A 94 7.20 -4.91 -6.55
CA GLU A 94 8.64 -4.69 -6.67
C GLU A 94 8.96 -3.31 -7.22
N ILE A 95 8.28 -2.89 -8.30
CA ILE A 95 8.43 -1.54 -8.89
C ILE A 95 8.11 -0.47 -7.85
N LYS A 96 7.02 -0.63 -7.08
CA LYS A 96 6.65 0.32 -6.03
C LYS A 96 7.71 0.41 -4.92
N ILE A 97 8.29 -0.72 -4.51
CA ILE A 97 9.39 -0.75 -3.53
C ILE A 97 10.62 -0.05 -4.07
N LYS A 98 11.01 -0.31 -5.33
CA LYS A 98 12.16 0.33 -5.97
C LYS A 98 11.94 1.84 -6.10
N ARG A 99 10.76 2.28 -6.53
CA ARG A 99 10.38 3.69 -6.62
C ARG A 99 10.41 4.38 -5.26
N TYR A 100 9.91 3.74 -4.21
CA TYR A 100 10.00 4.24 -2.84
C TYR A 100 11.46 4.40 -2.37
N LYS A 101 12.32 3.40 -2.63
CA LYS A 101 13.74 3.46 -2.28
C LYS A 101 14.45 4.61 -3.02
N LEU A 102 14.18 4.76 -4.33
CA LEU A 102 14.73 5.85 -5.13
C LEU A 102 14.26 7.22 -4.65
N LYS A 103 12.96 7.38 -4.40
CA LYS A 103 12.41 8.62 -3.84
C LYS A 103 13.08 8.97 -2.52
N LYS A 104 13.26 7.99 -1.62
CA LYS A 104 13.93 8.20 -0.33
C LYS A 104 15.39 8.63 -0.49
N SER A 105 16.15 8.02 -1.41
CA SER A 105 17.53 8.45 -1.66
C SER A 105 17.62 9.85 -2.27
N LEU A 106 16.67 10.23 -3.13
CA LEU A 106 16.59 11.57 -3.69
C LEU A 106 16.23 12.61 -2.61
N GLU A 107 15.35 12.27 -1.68
CA GLU A 107 15.01 13.13 -0.54
C GLU A 107 16.21 13.36 0.38
N GLU A 108 16.97 12.31 0.70
CA GLU A 108 18.21 12.43 1.48
C GLU A 108 19.25 13.29 0.74
N ARG A 109 19.35 13.15 -0.60
CA ARG A 109 20.25 13.98 -1.40
C ARG A 109 19.84 15.44 -1.40
N LEU A 110 18.54 15.72 -1.54
CA LEU A 110 17.99 17.08 -1.47
C LEU A 110 18.28 17.70 -0.11
N GLU A 111 18.03 16.99 0.99
CA GLU A 111 18.31 17.49 2.35
C GLU A 111 19.76 17.93 2.53
N LYS A 112 20.71 17.15 1.98
CA LYS A 112 22.13 17.50 1.97
C LYS A 112 22.44 18.71 1.10
N LEU A 113 21.74 18.88 -0.03
CA LEU A 113 21.99 19.97 -1.00
C LEU A 113 21.36 21.30 -0.58
N VAL A 114 20.23 21.28 0.15
CA VAL A 114 19.54 22.49 0.64
C VAL A 114 20.49 23.41 1.42
N THR A 115 21.30 22.84 2.31
CA THR A 115 22.24 23.60 3.16
C THR A 115 23.30 24.38 2.36
N TYR A 116 23.62 23.90 1.16
CA TYR A 116 24.51 24.60 0.24
C TYR A 116 23.74 25.63 -0.56
N VAL A 117 22.64 25.25 -1.23
CA VAL A 117 21.88 26.12 -2.15
C VAL A 117 21.40 27.44 -1.53
N ASP A 118 21.15 27.47 -0.22
CA ASP A 118 20.75 28.69 0.49
C ASP A 118 21.88 29.71 0.69
N GLN A 119 23.13 29.35 0.37
CA GLN A 119 24.28 30.23 0.52
C GLN A 119 24.37 31.25 -0.65
N PRO A 120 24.84 32.48 -0.43
CA PRO A 120 24.89 33.52 -1.48
C PRO A 120 25.82 33.22 -2.66
N HIS A 121 26.86 32.41 -2.45
CA HIS A 121 27.93 32.14 -3.42
C HIS A 121 28.00 30.64 -3.78
N VAL A 122 26.86 30.07 -4.14
CA VAL A 122 26.77 28.65 -4.54
C VAL A 122 27.06 28.50 -6.02
N ASP A 123 27.91 27.53 -6.32
CA ASP A 123 28.24 27.13 -7.68
C ASP A 123 26.99 26.68 -8.46
N GLU A 124 26.89 27.08 -9.72
CA GLU A 124 25.76 26.72 -10.60
C GLU A 124 25.57 25.21 -10.73
N GLU A 125 26.66 24.43 -10.67
CA GLU A 125 26.60 22.97 -10.70
C GLU A 125 25.82 22.39 -9.51
N THR A 126 26.01 22.94 -8.31
CA THR A 126 25.27 22.51 -7.10
C THR A 126 23.78 22.83 -7.23
N LYS A 127 23.44 24.02 -7.78
CA LYS A 127 22.04 24.38 -8.05
C LYS A 127 21.41 23.49 -9.11
N ARG A 128 22.16 23.17 -10.17
CA ARG A 128 21.73 22.26 -11.24
C ARG A 128 21.45 20.88 -10.67
N GLU A 129 22.35 20.34 -9.86
CA GLU A 129 22.16 19.05 -9.21
C GLU A 129 20.92 19.05 -8.30
N PHE A 130 20.74 20.09 -7.49
CA PHE A 130 19.57 20.23 -6.64
C PHE A 130 18.26 20.22 -7.44
N ASN A 131 18.18 21.06 -8.49
CA ASN A 131 16.96 21.16 -9.29
C ASN A 131 16.69 19.89 -10.09
N LEU A 132 17.72 19.20 -10.61
CA LEU A 132 17.55 17.89 -11.25
C LEU A 132 17.06 16.82 -10.27
N THR A 133 17.65 16.76 -9.08
CA THR A 133 17.22 15.84 -8.01
C THR A 133 15.77 16.10 -7.62
N LEU A 134 15.36 17.37 -7.60
CA LEU A 134 13.98 17.78 -7.33
C LEU A 134 13.02 17.27 -8.42
N VAL A 135 13.36 17.43 -9.70
CA VAL A 135 12.56 16.93 -10.83
C VAL A 135 12.43 15.40 -10.76
N GLN A 136 13.53 14.68 -10.49
CA GLN A 136 13.52 13.22 -10.34
C GLN A 136 12.63 12.76 -9.18
N LYS A 137 12.64 13.49 -8.05
CA LYS A 137 11.73 13.20 -6.92
C LYS A 137 10.28 13.37 -7.37
N TRP A 138 9.96 14.45 -8.09
CA TRP A 138 8.62 14.68 -8.62
C TRP A 138 8.20 13.64 -9.65
N LEU A 139 9.13 13.07 -10.44
CA LEU A 139 8.85 11.92 -11.30
C LEU A 139 8.41 10.70 -10.48
N CYS A 140 9.10 10.37 -9.37
CA CYS A 140 8.64 9.30 -8.49
C CYS A 140 7.21 9.56 -7.98
N ILE A 141 6.90 10.79 -7.56
CA ILE A 141 5.58 11.17 -7.05
C ILE A 141 4.52 11.04 -8.15
N ALA A 142 4.75 11.64 -9.32
CA ALA A 142 3.82 11.62 -10.45
C ALA A 142 3.46 10.19 -10.85
N GLN A 143 4.45 9.29 -10.90
CA GLN A 143 4.25 7.91 -11.28
C GLN A 143 3.42 7.11 -10.26
N ASP A 144 3.46 7.46 -8.97
CA ASP A 144 2.59 6.86 -7.95
C ASP A 144 1.18 7.48 -7.98
N GLU A 145 1.11 8.81 -8.10
CA GLU A 145 -0.15 9.55 -8.16
C GLU A 145 -0.99 9.15 -9.38
N MET A 146 -0.41 9.02 -10.56
CA MET A 146 -1.13 8.56 -11.76
C MET A 146 -1.88 7.24 -11.54
N ILE A 147 -1.28 6.27 -10.86
CA ILE A 147 -1.93 4.99 -10.52
C ILE A 147 -3.10 5.23 -9.57
N SER A 148 -2.86 6.03 -8.52
CA SER A 148 -3.86 6.35 -7.50
C SER A 148 -5.06 7.08 -8.11
N LEU A 149 -4.81 8.13 -8.88
CA LEU A 149 -5.82 8.95 -9.55
C LEU A 149 -6.63 8.14 -10.56
N GLN A 150 -5.98 7.26 -11.34
CA GLN A 150 -6.68 6.38 -12.27
C GLN A 150 -7.63 5.44 -11.52
N SER A 151 -7.16 4.80 -10.44
CA SER A 151 -8.00 3.92 -9.64
C SER A 151 -9.17 4.65 -8.97
N GLU A 152 -8.97 5.89 -8.53
CA GLU A 152 -10.04 6.72 -7.97
C GLU A 152 -11.07 7.11 -9.04
N LEU A 153 -10.61 7.47 -10.24
CA LEU A 153 -11.49 7.81 -11.35
C LEU A 153 -12.32 6.60 -11.79
N ASP A 154 -11.74 5.40 -11.79
CA ASP A 154 -12.44 4.15 -12.12
C ASP A 154 -13.51 3.82 -11.07
N LEU A 155 -13.27 4.14 -9.79
CA LEU A 155 -14.25 3.99 -8.72
C LEU A 155 -15.40 4.99 -8.86
N LEU A 156 -15.10 6.27 -9.10
CA LEU A 156 -16.12 7.30 -9.31
C LEU A 156 -16.98 7.01 -10.55
N SER A 157 -16.37 6.51 -11.63
CA SER A 157 -17.05 6.09 -12.85
C SER A 157 -18.05 4.95 -12.65
N LYS A 158 -17.78 4.06 -11.67
CA LYS A 158 -18.71 2.98 -11.31
C LYS A 158 -19.80 3.46 -10.36
N GLY A 159 -19.46 4.33 -9.40
CA GLY A 159 -20.42 4.87 -8.43
C GLY A 159 -21.55 5.68 -9.07
N ASP A 160 -21.28 6.42 -10.16
CA ASP A 160 -22.29 7.22 -10.87
C ASP A 160 -23.33 6.35 -11.63
N LYS A 161 -23.06 5.06 -11.85
CA LYS A 161 -23.91 4.17 -12.65
C LYS A 161 -24.95 3.40 -11.82
N ASP A 162 -24.77 3.32 -10.51
CA ASP A 162 -25.68 2.58 -9.63
C ASP A 162 -26.93 3.40 -9.24
N ASP A 163 -26.94 4.72 -9.49
CA ASP A 163 -28.09 5.60 -9.19
C ASP A 163 -29.16 5.65 -10.31
N ASP A 164 -28.85 5.23 -11.54
CA ASP A 164 -29.75 5.36 -12.71
C ASP A 164 -30.50 4.07 -13.11
N GLU A 165 -30.16 2.89 -12.58
CA GLU A 165 -30.84 1.63 -12.93
C GLU A 165 -32.05 1.25 -12.04
N GLU A 166 -32.35 1.99 -10.96
CA GLU A 166 -33.52 1.68 -10.10
C GLU A 166 -34.76 2.58 -10.30
N THR A 167 -34.75 3.60 -11.16
CA THR A 167 -35.88 4.55 -11.26
C THR A 167 -36.81 4.38 -12.46
N SER A 168 -36.65 3.34 -13.28
CA SER A 168 -37.59 3.15 -14.41
C SER A 168 -37.83 1.69 -14.83
N LYS A 169 -38.56 0.91 -14.01
CA LYS A 169 -39.64 -0.02 -14.45
C LYS A 169 -40.23 -0.85 -13.30
N SER A 170 -41.57 -0.97 -13.35
CA SER A 170 -42.44 -1.96 -12.70
C SER A 170 -43.01 -1.66 -11.29
N SER A 171 -44.22 -1.10 -11.31
CA SER A 171 -45.40 -1.57 -10.57
C SER A 171 -45.19 -2.54 -9.39
N GLY A 172 -45.46 -2.02 -8.18
CA GLY A 172 -46.20 -2.76 -7.14
C GLY A 172 -45.55 -4.03 -6.59
N THR A 173 -44.49 -3.91 -5.80
CA THR A 173 -44.28 -4.76 -4.63
C THR A 173 -43.47 -3.96 -3.61
N THR A 174 -44.06 -3.68 -2.45
CA THR A 174 -43.38 -3.05 -1.32
C THR A 174 -42.29 -3.98 -0.81
N LEU A 175 -41.04 -3.77 -1.24
CA LEU A 175 -39.89 -4.40 -0.62
C LEU A 175 -39.84 -3.91 0.85
N PRO A 176 -39.74 -4.81 1.83
CA PRO A 176 -39.72 -4.40 3.23
C PRO A 176 -38.48 -3.55 3.45
N HIS A 177 -38.71 -2.32 3.93
CA HIS A 177 -37.71 -1.36 4.36
C HIS A 177 -36.54 -2.09 5.03
N ARG A 178 -35.39 -2.19 4.34
CA ARG A 178 -34.21 -2.84 4.88
C ARG A 178 -33.82 -2.05 6.12
N LYS A 179 -33.97 -2.69 7.28
CA LYS A 179 -33.63 -2.07 8.58
C LYS A 179 -32.19 -1.53 8.48
N PRO A 180 -31.93 -0.28 8.90
CA PRO A 180 -30.58 0.28 8.87
C PRO A 180 -29.64 -0.67 9.60
N PHE A 181 -28.47 -0.90 8.99
CA PHE A 181 -27.48 -1.85 9.47
C PHE A 181 -27.15 -1.52 10.93
N ARG A 182 -27.53 -2.39 11.86
CA ARG A 182 -27.16 -2.23 13.27
C ARG A 182 -25.69 -2.65 13.37
N PRO A 183 -24.77 -1.75 13.76
CA PRO A 183 -23.40 -2.17 14.00
C PRO A 183 -23.41 -3.22 15.10
N PHE A 184 -23.04 -4.45 14.77
CA PHE A 184 -22.85 -5.50 15.75
C PHE A 184 -21.41 -5.44 16.23
N ILE A 185 -21.23 -5.34 17.54
CA ILE A 185 -19.92 -5.43 18.15
C ILE A 185 -19.53 -6.91 18.08
N LEU A 186 -18.46 -7.23 17.35
CA LEU A 186 -17.78 -8.51 17.46
C LEU A 186 -17.14 -8.58 18.85
N THR A 187 -17.94 -8.86 19.88
CA THR A 187 -17.41 -9.08 21.23
C THR A 187 -16.50 -10.29 21.14
N ARG A 188 -15.20 -10.11 21.42
CA ARG A 188 -14.19 -11.18 21.39
C ARG A 188 -14.67 -12.46 22.07
N SER A 189 -15.44 -12.36 23.15
CA SER A 189 -15.97 -13.51 23.90
C SER A 189 -16.96 -14.38 23.12
N ALA A 190 -17.87 -13.80 22.33
CA ALA A 190 -18.92 -14.56 21.64
C ALA A 190 -18.40 -15.28 20.39
N VAL A 191 -17.50 -14.64 19.63
CA VAL A 191 -16.83 -15.29 18.48
C VAL A 191 -15.80 -16.31 18.97
N GLN A 192 -15.08 -16.04 20.06
CA GLN A 192 -14.24 -17.06 20.68
C GLN A 192 -15.06 -18.25 21.16
N ALA A 193 -16.22 -18.06 21.79
CA ALA A 193 -17.07 -19.18 22.21
C ALA A 193 -17.65 -19.99 21.04
N ALA A 194 -18.00 -19.32 19.92
CA ALA A 194 -18.51 -20.00 18.72
C ALA A 194 -17.40 -20.73 17.93
N VAL A 195 -16.17 -20.21 17.93
CA VAL A 195 -15.03 -20.78 17.20
C VAL A 195 -14.26 -21.81 18.05
N PHE A 196 -14.12 -21.59 19.35
CA PHE A 196 -13.35 -22.46 20.26
C PHE A 196 -14.20 -23.49 21.00
N GLY A 197 -15.53 -23.54 20.79
CA GLY A 197 -16.39 -24.59 21.34
C GLY A 197 -16.19 -24.81 22.84
N ALA A 198 -16.29 -26.06 23.30
CA ALA A 198 -16.07 -26.46 24.70
C ALA A 198 -14.60 -26.35 25.13
N GLY A 199 -14.09 -25.12 25.20
CA GLY A 199 -12.82 -24.75 25.84
C GLY A 199 -11.57 -25.09 25.03
N TYR A 200 -10.64 -24.15 24.97
CA TYR A 200 -9.25 -24.42 24.61
C TYR A 200 -8.38 -24.26 25.87
N PRO A 201 -7.50 -25.21 26.18
CA PRO A 201 -7.27 -26.46 25.47
C PRO A 201 -8.30 -27.53 25.89
N SER A 202 -9.18 -27.97 24.99
CA SER A 202 -9.92 -29.22 25.17
C SER A 202 -8.92 -30.35 25.00
N LEU A 203 -8.61 -31.07 26.07
CA LEU A 203 -7.78 -32.27 26.00
C LEU A 203 -8.39 -33.22 24.95
N PRO A 204 -7.59 -33.75 24.00
CA PRO A 204 -8.08 -34.72 23.05
C PRO A 204 -8.69 -35.91 23.81
N THR A 205 -10.01 -36.07 23.73
CA THR A 205 -10.73 -37.15 24.42
C THR A 205 -10.59 -38.50 23.71
N MET A 206 -10.05 -38.50 22.50
CA MET A 206 -9.81 -39.70 21.70
C MET A 206 -8.47 -39.58 20.98
N THR A 207 -7.83 -40.72 20.77
CA THR A 207 -6.59 -40.77 19.98
C THR A 207 -6.91 -40.68 18.49
N ILE A 208 -5.90 -40.31 17.68
CA ILE A 208 -6.05 -40.17 16.23
C ILE A 208 -6.47 -41.49 15.58
N GLU A 209 -5.88 -42.60 16.05
CA GLU A 209 -6.24 -43.96 15.64
C GLU A 209 -7.73 -44.25 15.91
N GLU A 210 -8.19 -43.94 17.11
CA GLU A 210 -9.55 -44.23 17.57
C GLU A 210 -10.61 -43.42 16.81
N PHE A 211 -10.30 -42.18 16.47
CA PHE A 211 -11.14 -41.35 15.60
C PHE A 211 -11.20 -41.90 14.17
N TYR A 212 -10.08 -42.38 13.63
CA TYR A 212 -10.03 -42.99 12.31
C TYR A 212 -10.89 -44.25 12.26
N GLU A 213 -10.78 -45.11 13.27
CA GLU A 213 -11.60 -46.32 13.40
C GLU A 213 -13.10 -45.99 13.49
N GLN A 214 -13.49 -44.98 14.27
CA GLN A 214 -14.88 -44.53 14.34
C GLN A 214 -15.43 -44.05 12.99
N GLN A 215 -14.64 -43.30 12.23
CA GLN A 215 -15.03 -42.81 10.90
C GLN A 215 -15.13 -43.94 9.86
N VAL A 216 -14.26 -44.95 9.95
CA VAL A 216 -14.34 -46.17 9.12
C VAL A 216 -15.58 -47.00 9.52
N ALA A 217 -15.85 -47.13 10.82
CA ALA A 217 -17.04 -47.83 11.32
C ALA A 217 -18.35 -47.13 10.94
N ALA A 218 -18.35 -45.79 10.91
CA ALA A 218 -19.45 -44.99 10.41
C ALA A 218 -19.60 -45.03 8.87
N GLY A 219 -18.70 -45.74 8.18
CA GLY A 219 -18.71 -45.89 6.72
C GLY A 219 -18.31 -44.65 5.93
N LEU A 220 -17.80 -43.61 6.61
CA LEU A 220 -17.36 -42.36 5.99
C LEU A 220 -15.93 -42.43 5.44
N LEU A 221 -15.08 -43.27 6.03
CA LEU A 221 -13.71 -43.50 5.56
C LEU A 221 -13.49 -44.95 5.10
N PRO A 222 -12.69 -45.16 4.04
CA PRO A 222 -12.34 -46.51 3.59
C PRO A 222 -11.41 -47.20 4.61
N PRO A 223 -11.53 -48.52 4.81
CA PRO A 223 -10.63 -49.25 5.68
C PRO A 223 -9.18 -49.19 5.16
N PRO A 224 -8.18 -49.21 6.05
CA PRO A 224 -6.78 -49.08 5.67
C PRO A 224 -6.39 -50.20 4.70
N LYS A 225 -5.90 -49.82 3.52
CA LYS A 225 -5.43 -50.77 2.52
C LYS A 225 -4.03 -51.26 2.91
N PRO A 226 -3.71 -52.55 2.76
CA PRO A 226 -2.34 -53.02 2.92
C PRO A 226 -1.46 -52.30 1.89
N ILE A 227 -0.41 -51.61 2.35
CA ILE A 227 0.48 -50.81 1.51
C ILE A 227 1.43 -51.77 0.77
N PRO A 228 1.39 -51.87 -0.57
CA PRO A 228 2.49 -52.48 -1.31
C PRO A 228 3.69 -51.53 -1.25
N GLN A 229 4.84 -52.08 -0.83
CA GLN A 229 6.10 -51.33 -0.81
C GLN A 229 6.51 -50.93 -2.23
N ASN A 230 6.87 -49.66 -2.38
CA ASN A 230 7.55 -49.01 -3.52
C ASN A 230 6.80 -48.86 -4.86
N THR A 231 6.61 -47.61 -5.29
CA THR A 231 7.48 -46.99 -6.31
C THR A 231 7.27 -45.48 -6.32
N SER A 232 8.38 -44.75 -6.22
CA SER A 232 8.47 -43.30 -6.18
C SER A 232 8.35 -42.68 -7.57
N THR A 233 7.22 -42.08 -7.93
CA THR A 233 7.18 -41.03 -8.97
C THR A 233 5.94 -40.13 -8.81
N GLY A 234 6.10 -39.01 -8.10
CA GLY A 234 5.11 -37.93 -8.05
C GLY A 234 5.67 -36.71 -7.30
N PRO A 235 5.37 -35.48 -7.72
CA PRO A 235 5.95 -34.28 -7.11
C PRO A 235 5.36 -34.07 -5.70
N SER A 236 6.19 -34.27 -4.67
CA SER A 236 5.79 -34.02 -3.29
C SER A 236 5.70 -32.52 -3.03
N VAL A 237 4.51 -32.02 -2.70
CA VAL A 237 4.35 -30.72 -2.05
C VAL A 237 5.06 -30.80 -0.69
N ARG A 238 6.26 -30.22 -0.58
CA ARG A 238 6.95 -30.10 0.70
C ARG A 238 6.21 -29.02 1.51
N ARG A 239 5.47 -29.44 2.53
CA ARG A 239 5.06 -28.52 3.60
C ARG A 239 6.35 -28.08 4.30
N ILE A 240 6.61 -26.78 4.31
CA ILE A 240 7.71 -26.22 5.08
C ILE A 240 7.19 -26.14 6.52
N ASP A 241 7.50 -27.17 7.31
CA ASP A 241 7.45 -27.01 8.77
C ASP A 241 8.57 -26.02 9.16
N PRO A 242 8.30 -25.04 10.04
CA PRO A 242 9.34 -24.17 10.57
C PRO A 242 10.48 -25.03 11.12
N SER A 243 11.73 -24.69 10.80
CA SER A 243 12.86 -25.45 11.32
C SER A 243 12.84 -25.41 12.85
N THR A 244 13.39 -26.45 13.49
CA THR A 244 13.54 -26.52 14.95
C THR A 244 14.23 -25.27 15.51
N GLU A 245 15.17 -24.70 14.76
CA GLU A 245 15.90 -23.48 15.11
C GLU A 245 15.00 -22.23 15.22
N GLU A 246 14.02 -22.05 14.32
CA GLU A 246 13.10 -20.90 14.40
C GLU A 246 12.15 -21.02 15.60
N ARG A 247 11.75 -22.25 15.94
CA ARG A 247 10.90 -22.51 17.10
C ARG A 247 11.65 -22.26 18.41
N GLU A 248 12.87 -22.75 18.52
CA GLU A 248 13.77 -22.50 19.64
C GLU A 248 14.13 -21.02 19.80
N ALA A 249 14.32 -20.29 18.69
CA ALA A 249 14.59 -18.85 18.72
C ALA A 249 13.40 -18.05 19.27
N ASN A 250 12.17 -18.45 18.91
CA ASN A 250 10.96 -17.80 19.38
C ASN A 250 10.67 -18.11 20.86
N GLU A 251 10.92 -19.35 21.30
CA GLU A 251 10.85 -19.75 22.71
C GLU A 251 11.89 -19.00 23.56
N LYS A 252 13.16 -18.94 23.15
CA LYS A 252 14.19 -18.15 23.85
C LYS A 252 13.87 -16.67 23.93
N LYS A 253 13.28 -16.10 22.88
CA LYS A 253 12.88 -14.69 22.87
C LYS A 253 11.76 -14.43 23.88
N LYS A 254 10.80 -15.36 23.97
CA LYS A 254 9.71 -15.30 24.94
C LYS A 254 10.21 -15.48 26.37
N GLU A 255 11.06 -16.48 26.63
CA GLU A 255 11.69 -16.68 27.95
C GLU A 255 12.49 -15.45 28.41
N ARG A 256 13.23 -14.81 27.49
CA ARG A 256 13.97 -13.58 27.81
C ARG A 256 13.04 -12.41 28.13
N GLN A 257 11.89 -12.34 27.46
CA GLN A 257 10.89 -11.32 27.74
C GLN A 257 10.22 -11.56 29.09
N ASP A 258 9.77 -12.79 29.36
CA ASP A 258 9.17 -13.18 30.65
C ASP A 258 10.14 -12.93 31.81
N HIS A 259 11.43 -13.27 31.65
CA HIS A 259 12.46 -12.96 32.64
C HIS A 259 12.69 -11.44 32.83
N LEU A 260 12.56 -10.63 31.78
CA LEU A 260 12.65 -9.17 31.93
C LEU A 260 11.44 -8.59 32.67
N GLU A 261 10.27 -9.21 32.52
CA GLU A 261 9.04 -8.84 33.22
C GLU A 261 9.09 -9.26 34.70
N ASP A 262 9.68 -10.43 35.03
CA ASP A 262 9.81 -10.94 36.41
C ASP A 262 10.86 -10.21 37.28
N VAL A 263 11.85 -9.56 36.67
CA VAL A 263 12.96 -8.90 37.40
C VAL A 263 12.60 -7.49 37.89
N ASP A 264 11.36 -7.03 37.67
CA ASP A 264 10.92 -5.67 38.03
C ASP A 264 11.90 -4.60 37.51
N ASP A 265 12.41 -4.77 36.28
CA ASP A 265 13.33 -3.81 35.67
C ASP A 265 12.66 -2.44 35.61
N ALA A 266 13.23 -1.48 36.35
CA ALA A 266 12.67 -0.15 36.54
C ALA A 266 12.45 0.57 35.20
N GLU A 267 13.29 0.28 34.19
CA GLU A 267 13.13 0.84 32.85
C GLU A 267 11.91 0.27 32.12
N ALA A 268 11.68 -1.04 32.21
CA ALA A 268 10.52 -1.71 31.59
C ALA A 268 9.21 -1.24 32.22
N LEU A 269 9.17 -1.14 33.55
CA LEU A 269 8.02 -0.60 34.28
C LEU A 269 7.74 0.87 33.93
N SER A 270 8.78 1.70 33.75
CA SER A 270 8.60 3.10 33.35
C SER A 270 8.02 3.24 31.94
N LYS A 271 8.47 2.40 31.00
CA LYS A 271 7.95 2.38 29.63
C LYS A 271 6.53 1.87 29.57
N ALA A 272 6.20 0.85 30.35
CA ALA A 272 4.84 0.33 30.46
C ALA A 272 3.87 1.39 31.00
N ARG A 273 4.25 2.10 32.08
CA ARG A 273 3.47 3.20 32.65
C ARG A 273 3.29 4.37 31.66
N ALA A 274 4.37 4.80 31.02
CA ALA A 274 4.31 5.87 30.01
C ALA A 274 3.43 5.49 28.81
N PHE A 275 3.39 4.21 28.45
CA PHE A 275 2.52 3.73 27.39
C PHE A 275 1.05 3.69 27.82
N ASP A 276 0.76 3.38 29.08
CA ASP A 276 -0.59 3.42 29.65
C ASP A 276 -1.10 4.87 29.75
N ASP A 277 -0.27 5.80 30.26
CA ASP A 277 -0.58 7.23 30.32
C ASP A 277 -0.92 7.78 28.92
N PHE A 278 -0.13 7.38 27.90
CA PHE A 278 -0.41 7.74 26.51
C PHE A 278 -1.74 7.17 26.00
N LYS A 279 -2.14 5.95 26.39
CA LYS A 279 -3.41 5.35 25.98
C LYS A 279 -4.60 6.03 26.63
N ASP A 280 -4.46 6.47 27.88
CA ASP A 280 -5.47 7.20 28.61
C ASP A 280 -5.67 8.61 28.05
N GLU A 281 -4.57 9.30 27.73
CA GLU A 281 -4.61 10.59 27.06
C GLU A 281 -5.13 10.49 25.61
N HIS A 282 -4.94 9.35 24.94
CA HIS A 282 -5.31 9.16 23.54
C HIS A 282 -6.37 8.07 23.37
N ARG A 283 -7.61 8.45 23.71
CA ARG A 283 -8.79 7.62 23.47
C ARG A 283 -8.82 7.10 22.04
N ARG A 284 -9.03 5.78 21.89
CA ARG A 284 -9.11 5.12 20.57
C ARG A 284 -10.08 5.88 19.66
N GLY A 285 -9.60 6.30 18.49
CA GLY A 285 -10.37 7.09 17.52
C GLY A 285 -10.30 8.61 17.68
N SER A 286 -9.47 9.14 18.59
CA SER A 286 -9.24 10.59 18.75
C SER A 286 -8.74 11.28 17.48
N GLY A 287 -7.97 10.60 16.63
CA GLY A 287 -7.43 11.13 15.37
C GLY A 287 -8.39 11.13 14.17
N ASN A 288 -9.54 10.44 14.25
CA ASN A 288 -10.44 10.24 13.10
C ASN A 288 -11.76 11.01 13.23
N ARG A 289 -11.72 12.21 13.84
CA ARG A 289 -12.91 13.02 14.16
C ARG A 289 -13.22 14.12 13.12
N MET A 290 -12.35 14.36 12.15
CA MET A 290 -12.53 15.44 11.16
C MET A 290 -13.47 15.09 9.99
N ASN A 291 -13.91 13.83 9.85
CA ASN A 291 -14.88 13.40 8.84
C ASN A 291 -16.27 13.13 9.45
N ARG A 292 -16.74 14.04 10.31
CA ARG A 292 -18.15 14.08 10.77
C ARG A 292 -18.81 15.34 10.24
N SER A 293 -19.18 15.27 8.97
CA SER A 293 -20.21 16.09 8.33
C SER A 293 -21.38 15.19 7.98
#